data_AF-A0A087DCI0-F1
#
_entry.id   AF-A0A087DCI0-F1
#
_cell.length_a   1.000
_cell.length_b   1.000
_cell.length_c   1.000
_cell.angle_alpha   90.00
_cell.angle_beta   90.00
_cell.angle_gamma   90.00
#
_symmetry.space_group_name_H-M   'P 1'
#
loop_
_entity.id
_entity.type
_entity.pdbx_description
1 polymer ?
#
loop_
_entity_poly.entity_id
_entity_poly.type
_entity_poly.pdbx_seq_one_letter_code
_entity_poly.pdbx_strand_id
1 'polypeptide(L)'
;MDKNANTLGEAIPETRCERCDQPILHEADEYECESCQSIICGDCCDECQCGDIVCETCMGHCNEYRCETLLCENCRSTCEACRATVCEDHAYRCSQCGDTLCDSCRNGCGECGTVLCDECGTYCSECEDYLCDDCRQWCGDCEEWHCDRDIESHEGQPRKTSYRNPYEGRPVGEAFTVGLEIEIDGVHDRHEIQEHHLIAAWSRDGSLHNGGSCEYQTQPMTMHDLHDITRLVETIPDHAGNAGGHMHISRTPRQTAGRWYWALKGLTDNQAASLNMRHATGCHWCHLTHLQYHGKDTAVNDDHETTIELRTFGAWNANTADQLAAAINWAHGMWRFFQKHPRGSLKTRDIMATSRTMHANATQPQPQSLTMRLADRKNRQEYERRIDAVRRAMKGNQTCAF
;
A
#
# COMPACT_ATOMS: atom_id res chain seq x y z
N MET A 1 2.35 100.05 44.64
CA MET A 1 2.14 99.39 45.94
C MET A 1 1.54 98.04 45.66
N ASP A 2 2.39 97.05 45.88
CA ASP A 2 2.26 95.66 45.50
C ASP A 2 1.08 94.96 46.17
N LYS A 3 0.50 94.00 45.45
CA LYS A 3 -0.14 92.84 46.05
C LYS A 3 0.39 91.60 45.34
N ASN A 4 1.43 91.04 45.94
CA ASN A 4 1.98 89.72 45.61
C ASN A 4 0.88 88.66 45.82
N ALA A 5 0.42 88.07 44.72
CA ALA A 5 -0.27 86.79 44.76
C ALA A 5 0.81 85.70 44.74
N ASN A 6 0.85 84.94 45.83
CA ASN A 6 1.67 83.78 46.04
C ASN A 6 1.15 82.64 45.13
N THR A 7 1.76 82.45 43.96
CA THR A 7 1.59 81.21 43.18
C THR A 7 2.73 80.28 43.51
N LEU A 8 2.40 79.23 44.26
CA LEU A 8 3.19 78.01 44.41
C LEU A 8 3.63 77.57 43.02
N GLY A 9 4.92 77.63 42.75
CA GLY A 9 5.51 76.95 41.59
C GLY A 9 5.45 75.46 41.88
N GLU A 10 4.45 74.78 41.33
CA GLU A 10 4.56 73.34 41.13
C GLU A 10 5.74 73.13 40.18
N ALA A 11 6.77 72.46 40.68
CA ALA A 11 7.92 72.08 39.88
C ALA A 11 7.39 71.24 38.70
N ILE A 12 7.68 71.68 37.48
CA ILE A 12 7.43 70.88 36.29
C ILE A 12 8.31 69.63 36.45
N PRO A 13 7.75 68.41 36.41
CA PRO A 13 8.56 67.21 36.45
C PRO A 13 9.54 67.22 35.27
N GLU A 14 10.84 67.03 35.55
CA GLU A 14 11.88 67.12 34.53
C GLU A 14 11.87 65.90 33.59
N THR A 15 11.37 64.75 34.06
CA THR A 15 11.30 63.50 33.29
C THR A 15 9.94 63.30 32.61
N ARG A 16 9.97 62.93 31.32
CA ARG A 16 8.78 62.56 30.53
C ARG A 16 8.92 61.12 30.07
N CYS A 17 7.82 60.38 30.06
CA CYS A 17 7.77 59.01 29.55
C CYS A 17 8.09 58.98 28.06
N GLU A 18 9.09 58.20 27.65
CA GLU A 18 9.51 58.09 26.25
C GLU A 18 8.50 57.34 25.36
N ARG A 19 7.45 56.73 25.94
CA ARG A 19 6.38 56.01 25.20
C ARG A 19 5.15 56.86 24.93
N CYS A 20 4.60 57.51 25.96
CA CYS A 20 3.36 58.29 25.85
C CYS A 20 3.59 59.81 25.87
N ASP A 21 4.83 60.25 26.03
CA ASP A 21 5.25 61.64 26.13
C ASP A 21 4.60 62.40 27.32
N GLN A 22 3.96 61.69 28.27
CA GLN A 22 3.37 62.34 29.45
C GLN A 22 4.45 62.61 30.52
N PRO A 23 4.34 63.71 31.28
CA PRO A 23 5.23 63.98 32.40
C PRO A 23 5.05 62.92 33.50
N ILE A 24 6.15 62.45 34.08
CA ILE A 24 6.13 61.49 35.20
C ILE A 24 6.06 62.30 36.48
N LEU A 25 4.91 62.26 37.18
CA LEU A 25 4.62 63.17 38.30
C LEU A 25 5.34 62.80 39.60
N HIS A 26 5.74 61.54 39.76
CA HIS A 26 6.37 61.00 40.97
C HIS A 26 7.54 60.10 40.60
N GLU A 27 8.67 60.24 41.31
CA GLU A 27 9.85 59.37 41.13
C GLU A 27 9.53 57.88 41.31
N ALA A 28 8.51 57.54 42.10
CA ALA A 28 8.06 56.15 42.28
C ALA A 28 7.37 55.54 41.04
N ASP A 29 6.99 56.38 40.07
CA ASP A 29 6.37 55.97 38.81
C ASP A 29 7.36 56.07 37.63
N GLU A 30 8.64 56.30 37.90
CA GLU A 30 9.73 56.34 36.91
C GLU A 30 10.41 54.96 36.85
N TYR A 31 10.25 54.27 35.73
CA TYR A 31 10.85 52.96 35.48
C TYR A 31 11.79 53.03 34.28
N GLU A 32 12.82 52.18 34.26
CA GLU A 32 13.69 51.99 33.11
C GLU A 32 13.35 50.65 32.45
N CYS A 33 13.11 50.66 31.13
CA CYS A 33 12.83 49.43 30.38
C CYS A 33 14.11 48.57 30.28
N GLU A 34 14.09 47.37 30.87
CA GLU A 34 15.25 46.46 30.85
C GLU A 34 15.70 46.03 29.43
N SER A 35 14.82 46.11 28.44
CA SER A 35 15.14 45.73 27.05
C SER A 35 15.70 46.87 26.19
N CYS A 36 15.30 48.13 26.40
CA CYS A 36 15.72 49.25 25.55
C CYS A 36 16.24 50.48 26.28
N GLN A 37 16.30 50.44 27.61
CA GLN A 37 16.80 51.50 28.49
C GLN A 37 16.03 52.82 28.42
N SER A 38 14.84 52.83 27.80
CA SER A 38 13.94 53.98 27.79
C SER A 38 13.35 54.22 29.17
N ILE A 39 13.25 55.49 29.57
CA ILE A 39 12.51 55.90 30.76
C ILE A 39 11.00 55.90 30.46
N ILE A 40 10.22 55.18 31.27
CA ILE A 40 8.79 54.94 31.07
C ILE A 40 8.01 55.15 32.36
N CYS A 41 6.73 55.54 32.23
CA CYS A 41 5.82 55.65 33.37
C CYS A 41 5.17 54.30 33.72
N GLY A 42 4.62 54.19 34.93
CA GLY A 42 3.91 53.00 35.41
C GLY A 42 2.80 52.47 34.48
N ASP A 43 2.09 53.36 33.78
CA ASP A 43 1.05 52.98 32.80
C ASP A 43 1.60 52.44 31.47
N CYS A 44 2.89 52.63 31.19
CA CYS A 44 3.54 52.20 29.94
C CYS A 44 4.54 51.06 30.17
N CYS A 45 4.52 50.46 31.35
CA CYS A 45 5.37 49.34 31.72
C CYS A 45 4.53 48.18 32.26
N ASP A 46 5.05 46.97 32.07
CA ASP A 46 4.51 45.75 32.63
C ASP A 46 5.67 44.86 33.10
N GLU A 47 5.38 43.88 33.96
CA GLU A 47 6.37 42.97 34.53
C GLU A 47 6.40 41.64 33.75
N CYS A 48 7.57 41.25 33.27
CA CYS A 48 7.83 39.93 32.68
C CYS A 48 7.76 38.83 33.75
N GLN A 49 7.50 37.58 33.36
CA GLN A 49 7.58 36.43 34.27
C GLN A 49 8.89 36.30 35.07
N CYS A 50 10.00 36.87 34.58
CA CYS A 50 11.29 36.86 35.29
C CYS A 50 11.45 38.00 36.31
N GLY A 51 10.49 38.93 36.37
CA GLY A 51 10.54 40.14 37.21
C GLY A 51 11.06 41.40 36.51
N ASP A 52 11.49 41.30 35.24
CA ASP A 52 12.00 42.46 34.49
C ASP A 52 10.84 43.42 34.15
N ILE A 53 11.06 44.71 34.37
CA ILE A 53 10.14 45.77 33.92
C ILE A 53 10.44 46.13 32.47
N VAL A 54 9.43 46.02 31.61
CA VAL A 54 9.57 46.24 30.17
C VAL A 54 8.42 47.10 29.64
N CYS A 55 8.75 47.96 28.67
CA CYS A 55 7.74 48.79 28.01
C CYS A 55 6.82 47.98 27.11
N GLU A 56 5.60 48.48 26.86
CA GLU A 56 4.58 47.86 26.00
C GLU A 56 5.09 47.43 24.61
N THR A 57 6.10 48.10 24.06
CA THR A 57 6.65 47.80 22.73
C THR A 57 7.69 46.67 22.76
N CYS A 58 8.41 46.53 23.88
CA CYS A 58 9.39 45.46 24.07
C CYS A 58 8.72 44.18 24.60
N MET A 59 7.51 44.30 25.14
CA MET A 59 6.73 43.20 25.66
C MET A 59 6.16 42.33 24.53
N GLY A 60 6.29 41.02 24.71
CA GLY A 60 5.56 40.01 23.94
C GLY A 60 4.61 39.23 24.83
N HIS A 61 3.65 38.56 24.21
CA HIS A 61 2.80 37.58 24.87
C HIS A 61 3.16 36.17 24.38
N CYS A 62 2.99 35.19 25.25
CA CYS A 62 2.96 33.80 24.81
C CYS A 62 1.70 33.58 23.96
N ASN A 63 1.88 33.05 22.74
CA ASN A 63 0.79 32.81 21.79
C ASN A 63 0.01 31.51 22.07
N GLU A 64 0.38 30.75 23.10
CA GLU A 64 -0.28 29.50 23.46
C GLU A 64 -1.67 29.75 24.05
N TYR A 65 -2.62 28.87 23.77
CA TYR A 65 -4.01 29.06 24.16
C TYR A 65 -4.15 29.14 25.69
N ARG A 66 -4.70 30.27 26.17
CA ARG A 66 -4.88 30.61 27.61
C ARG A 66 -3.59 30.84 28.39
N CYS A 67 -2.46 30.99 27.71
CA CYS A 67 -1.26 31.52 28.35
C CYS A 67 -1.33 33.06 28.33
N GLU A 68 -1.43 33.68 29.51
CA GLU A 68 -1.46 35.14 29.66
C GLU A 68 -0.07 35.71 30.02
N THR A 69 0.97 34.89 29.95
CA THR A 69 2.32 35.26 30.36
C THR A 69 2.92 36.35 29.48
N LEU A 70 3.39 37.41 30.13
CA LEU A 70 4.14 38.53 29.54
C LEU A 70 5.63 38.20 29.49
N LEU A 71 6.26 38.49 28.36
CA LEU A 71 7.63 38.08 28.05
C LEU A 71 8.45 39.28 27.59
N CYS A 72 9.59 39.51 28.27
CA CYS A 72 10.65 40.36 27.77
C CYS A 72 11.39 39.67 26.61
N GLU A 73 12.31 40.39 25.97
CA GLU A 73 13.07 39.87 24.83
C GLU A 73 13.93 38.64 25.17
N ASN A 74 14.38 38.50 26.42
CA ASN A 74 15.20 37.37 26.87
C ASN A 74 14.37 36.13 27.26
N CYS A 75 13.11 36.33 27.66
CA CYS A 75 12.23 35.23 28.08
C CYS A 75 11.37 34.66 26.95
N ARG A 76 11.30 35.37 25.81
CA ARG A 76 10.54 34.91 24.65
C ARG A 76 11.38 33.99 23.79
N SER A 77 10.82 32.83 23.46
CA SER A 77 11.33 31.95 22.41
C SER A 77 10.42 31.99 21.19
N THR A 78 10.96 31.64 20.02
CA THR A 78 10.20 31.59 18.77
C THR A 78 10.08 30.14 18.32
N CYS A 79 8.84 29.69 18.06
CA CYS A 79 8.61 28.41 17.41
C CYS A 79 9.15 28.46 15.97
N GLU A 80 10.07 27.57 15.60
CA GLU A 80 10.67 27.60 14.26
C GLU A 80 9.69 27.20 13.16
N ALA A 81 8.67 26.38 13.47
CA ALA A 81 7.67 25.91 12.53
C ALA A 81 6.63 27.00 12.17
N CYS A 82 6.06 27.69 13.16
CA CYS A 82 4.96 28.64 12.96
C CYS A 82 5.28 30.09 13.33
N ARG A 83 6.49 30.37 13.82
CA ARG A 83 6.96 31.69 14.27
C ARG A 83 6.18 32.28 15.46
N ALA A 84 5.38 31.47 16.15
CA ALA A 84 4.70 31.88 17.36
C ALA A 84 5.70 32.18 18.49
N THR A 85 5.45 33.24 19.24
CA THR A 85 6.19 33.55 20.46
C THR A 85 5.70 32.66 21.59
N VAL A 86 6.61 31.99 22.29
CA VAL A 86 6.30 31.09 23.40
C VAL A 86 7.17 31.39 24.62
N CYS A 87 6.61 31.19 25.82
CA CYS A 87 7.39 31.22 27.06
C CYS A 87 8.16 29.91 27.25
N GLU A 88 9.04 29.86 28.26
CA GLU A 88 9.83 28.67 28.59
C GLU A 88 8.99 27.40 28.81
N ASP A 89 7.84 27.53 29.49
CA ASP A 89 6.94 26.39 29.76
C ASP A 89 6.26 25.83 28.51
N HIS A 90 6.15 26.63 27.44
CA HIS A 90 5.54 26.24 26.17
C HIS A 90 6.57 26.11 25.04
N ALA A 91 7.86 26.14 25.38
CA ALA A 91 8.98 25.99 24.46
C ALA A 91 9.52 24.56 24.53
N TYR A 92 9.11 23.73 23.59
CA TYR A 92 9.59 22.35 23.48
C TYR A 92 10.75 22.26 22.49
N ARG A 93 11.64 21.27 22.66
CA ARG A 93 12.75 21.05 21.72
C ARG A 93 12.55 19.77 20.93
N CYS A 94 12.65 19.87 19.61
CA CYS A 94 12.77 18.69 18.75
C CYS A 94 14.04 17.93 19.12
N SER A 95 13.92 16.63 19.41
CA SER A 95 15.08 15.85 19.84
C SER A 95 16.04 15.47 18.71
N GLN A 96 15.63 15.66 17.45
CA GLN A 96 16.43 15.35 16.26
C GLN A 96 17.20 16.57 15.72
N CYS A 97 16.54 17.72 15.57
CA CYS A 97 17.18 18.95 15.05
C CYS A 97 17.49 20.01 16.12
N GLY A 98 16.89 19.92 17.31
CA GLY A 98 17.05 20.90 18.39
C GLY A 98 16.13 22.14 18.31
N ASP A 99 15.32 22.23 17.24
CA ASP A 99 14.42 23.37 17.01
C ASP A 99 13.42 23.56 18.14
N THR A 100 13.14 24.83 18.44
CA THR A 100 12.10 25.20 19.41
C THR A 100 10.72 25.11 18.77
N LEU A 101 9.78 24.47 19.45
CA LEU A 101 8.41 24.22 19.02
C LEU A 101 7.42 24.70 20.07
N CYS A 102 6.28 25.24 19.62
CA CYS A 102 5.12 25.45 20.48
C CYS A 102 4.33 24.15 20.69
N ASP A 103 3.31 24.18 21.56
CA ASP A 103 2.50 23.00 21.87
C ASP A 103 1.77 22.46 20.65
N SER A 104 1.31 23.34 19.75
CA SER A 104 0.59 22.95 18.53
C SER A 104 1.47 22.43 17.40
N CYS A 105 2.79 22.69 17.45
CA CYS A 105 3.74 22.27 16.41
C CYS A 105 4.64 21.12 16.84
N ARG A 106 4.45 20.60 18.06
CA ARG A 106 5.17 19.44 18.55
C ARG A 106 4.36 18.18 18.26
N ASN A 107 5.06 17.15 17.83
CA ASN A 107 4.53 15.80 17.78
C ASN A 107 5.28 14.92 18.77
N GLY A 108 4.62 13.90 19.30
CA GLY A 108 5.24 12.86 20.11
C GLY A 108 5.46 11.61 19.28
N CYS A 109 6.63 10.98 19.40
CA CYS A 109 6.83 9.64 18.86
C CYS A 109 5.87 8.64 19.55
N GLY A 110 5.06 7.91 18.80
CA GLY A 110 4.10 6.94 19.32
C GLY A 110 4.73 5.78 20.09
N GLU A 111 6.01 5.47 19.81
CA GLU A 111 6.74 4.38 20.47
C GLU A 111 7.49 4.84 21.74
N CYS A 112 8.22 5.95 21.67
CA CYS A 112 9.11 6.38 22.76
C CYS A 112 8.71 7.71 23.43
N GLY A 113 7.69 8.41 22.92
CA GLY A 113 7.20 9.68 23.47
C GLY A 113 8.09 10.90 23.20
N THR A 114 9.19 10.73 22.46
CA THR A 114 10.14 11.81 22.16
C THR A 114 9.48 12.93 21.33
N VAL A 115 9.80 14.18 21.65
CA VAL A 115 9.28 15.36 20.96
C VAL A 115 9.97 15.59 19.62
N LEU A 116 9.18 15.80 18.56
CA LEU A 116 9.60 15.98 17.18
C LEU A 116 8.90 17.17 16.54
N CYS A 117 9.56 17.81 15.58
CA CYS A 117 8.91 18.69 14.62
C CYS A 117 8.35 17.89 13.45
N ASP A 118 7.47 18.50 12.65
CA ASP A 118 6.84 17.89 11.46
C ASP A 118 7.84 17.35 10.42
N GLU A 119 9.04 17.94 10.33
CA GLU A 119 10.06 17.53 9.36
C GLU A 119 10.93 16.36 9.83
N CYS A 120 11.05 16.16 11.14
CA CYS A 120 11.94 15.15 11.73
C CYS A 120 11.24 13.84 12.10
N GLY A 121 9.93 13.73 11.85
CA GLY A 121 9.22 12.49 12.04
C GLY A 121 8.51 12.02 10.78
N THR A 122 7.97 10.81 10.88
CA THR A 122 7.27 10.12 9.79
C THR A 122 6.13 9.33 10.36
N TYR A 123 5.02 9.21 9.64
CA TYR A 123 3.90 8.38 10.06
C TYR A 123 4.15 6.91 9.74
N CYS A 124 3.81 6.02 10.68
CA CYS A 124 3.65 4.59 10.40
C CYS A 124 2.56 4.41 9.35
N SER A 125 2.84 3.69 8.27
CA SER A 125 1.86 3.44 7.20
C SER A 125 0.66 2.59 7.62
N GLU A 126 0.77 1.85 8.73
CA GLU A 126 -0.29 0.97 9.20
C GLU A 126 -1.17 1.63 10.28
N CYS A 127 -0.56 2.10 11.38
CA CYS A 127 -1.30 2.67 12.50
C CYS A 127 -1.39 4.20 12.52
N GLU A 128 -0.71 4.89 11.59
CA GLU A 128 -0.61 6.35 11.55
C GLU A 128 0.03 6.99 12.81
N ASP A 129 0.74 6.21 13.64
CA ASP A 129 1.54 6.77 14.73
C ASP A 129 2.71 7.59 14.15
N TYR A 130 3.01 8.75 14.74
CA TYR A 130 4.16 9.56 14.35
C TYR A 130 5.44 8.98 14.96
N LEU A 131 6.52 8.83 14.19
CA LEU A 131 7.73 8.11 14.58
C LEU A 131 8.99 8.97 14.42
N CYS A 132 9.93 8.82 15.35
CA CYS A 132 11.29 9.35 15.19
C CYS A 132 12.15 8.43 14.31
N ASP A 133 13.30 8.95 13.88
CA ASP A 133 14.28 8.21 13.07
C ASP A 133 14.76 6.91 13.72
N ASP A 134 14.83 6.84 15.06
CA ASP A 134 15.27 5.65 15.78
C ASP A 134 14.18 4.57 15.95
N CYS A 135 12.90 4.96 15.83
CA CYS A 135 11.74 4.07 16.02
C CYS A 135 11.01 3.74 14.71
N ARG A 136 11.45 4.30 13.58
CA ARG A 136 10.96 3.95 12.25
C ARG A 136 11.80 2.83 11.65
N GLN A 137 11.14 1.92 10.97
CA GLN A 137 11.76 0.82 10.25
C GLN A 137 11.30 0.86 8.79
N TRP A 138 12.23 0.63 7.87
CA TRP A 138 11.92 0.57 6.45
C TRP A 138 11.51 -0.84 6.04
N CYS A 139 10.34 -1.00 5.45
CA CYS A 139 9.95 -2.27 4.85
C CYS A 139 10.34 -2.31 3.37
N GLY A 140 11.23 -3.24 3.00
CA GLY A 140 11.68 -3.42 1.62
C GLY A 140 10.62 -3.93 0.65
N ASP A 141 9.53 -4.53 1.16
CA ASP A 141 8.49 -5.14 0.34
C ASP A 141 7.42 -4.14 -0.12
N CYS A 142 7.02 -3.22 0.75
CA CYS A 142 6.04 -2.17 0.42
C CYS A 142 6.69 -0.80 0.14
N GLU A 143 8.00 -0.64 0.41
CA GLU A 143 8.72 0.63 0.28
C GLU A 143 8.12 1.76 1.16
N GLU A 144 7.71 1.41 2.38
CA GLU A 144 7.10 2.34 3.34
C GLU A 144 7.71 2.21 4.75
N TRP A 145 7.44 3.20 5.61
CA TRP A 145 7.94 3.26 6.99
C TRP A 145 6.91 2.70 7.97
N HIS A 146 7.38 1.86 8.89
CA HIS A 146 6.56 1.23 9.92
C HIS A 146 7.19 1.42 11.30
N CYS A 147 6.39 1.28 12.36
CA CYS A 147 6.93 1.16 13.71
C CYS A 147 7.42 -0.27 13.99
N ASP A 148 8.20 -0.46 15.06
CA ASP A 148 8.73 -1.77 15.45
C ASP A 148 7.62 -2.82 15.64
N ARG A 149 6.50 -2.43 16.25
CA ARG A 149 5.36 -3.33 16.47
C ARG A 149 4.73 -3.79 15.15
N ASP A 150 4.54 -2.86 14.23
CA ASP A 150 3.77 -3.12 13.02
C ASP A 150 4.65 -3.74 11.92
N ILE A 151 5.97 -3.49 11.90
CA ILE A 151 6.85 -4.11 10.90
C ILE A 151 6.99 -5.63 11.08
N GLU A 152 7.01 -6.14 12.32
CA GLU A 152 6.99 -7.58 12.58
C GLU A 152 5.70 -8.23 12.08
N SER A 153 4.59 -7.51 12.16
CA SER A 153 3.31 -7.94 11.59
C SER A 153 3.25 -7.76 10.07
N HIS A 154 4.13 -6.93 9.51
CA HIS A 154 4.25 -6.61 8.09
C HIS A 154 5.05 -7.66 7.31
N GLU A 155 6.02 -8.34 7.95
CA GLU A 155 6.73 -9.48 7.38
C GLU A 155 5.76 -10.63 7.02
N GLY A 156 5.38 -10.67 5.75
CA GLY A 156 4.45 -11.65 5.19
C GLY A 156 2.98 -11.23 5.11
N GLN A 157 2.68 -9.93 5.13
CA GLN A 157 1.41 -9.34 4.68
C GLN A 157 1.22 -9.48 3.16
N PRO A 158 -0.02 -9.34 2.64
CA PRO A 158 -0.32 -9.44 1.21
C PRO A 158 0.51 -8.47 0.37
N ARG A 159 1.20 -8.97 -0.65
CA ARG A 159 1.80 -8.09 -1.66
C ARG A 159 0.69 -7.54 -2.55
N LYS A 160 0.57 -6.21 -2.62
CA LYS A 160 -0.35 -5.53 -3.54
C LYS A 160 -0.05 -5.92 -4.99
N THR A 161 -1.09 -6.19 -5.77
CA THR A 161 -0.97 -6.61 -7.18
C THR A 161 -0.17 -5.61 -8.00
N SER A 162 0.97 -6.05 -8.53
CA SER A 162 1.74 -5.32 -9.53
C SER A 162 1.72 -6.09 -10.85
N TYR A 163 0.76 -5.74 -11.72
CA TYR A 163 0.62 -6.39 -13.02
C TYR A 163 1.53 -5.77 -14.07
N ARG A 164 2.38 -6.59 -14.68
CA ARG A 164 3.15 -6.20 -15.86
C ARG A 164 2.26 -6.22 -17.11
N ASN A 165 2.56 -5.37 -18.08
CA ASN A 165 1.91 -5.46 -19.39
C ASN A 165 2.39 -6.74 -20.11
N PRO A 166 1.54 -7.75 -20.35
CA PRO A 166 1.95 -8.99 -21.01
C PRO A 166 2.36 -8.80 -22.48
N TYR A 167 2.09 -7.62 -23.04
CA TYR A 167 2.42 -7.25 -24.41
C TYR A 167 3.50 -6.18 -24.51
N GLU A 168 4.22 -5.90 -23.42
CA GLU A 168 5.36 -4.99 -23.47
C GLU A 168 6.34 -5.40 -24.59
N GLY A 169 6.64 -4.45 -25.50
CA GLY A 169 7.46 -4.70 -26.68
C GLY A 169 6.79 -5.49 -27.82
N ARG A 170 5.47 -5.70 -27.80
CA ARG A 170 4.71 -6.40 -28.87
C ARG A 170 3.48 -5.58 -29.32
N PRO A 171 3.09 -5.60 -30.61
CA PRO A 171 1.88 -4.93 -31.06
C PRO A 171 0.64 -5.57 -30.41
N VAL A 172 -0.19 -4.73 -29.76
CA VAL A 172 -1.36 -5.14 -28.99
C VAL A 172 -2.59 -5.22 -29.90
N GLY A 173 -3.31 -6.35 -29.87
CA GLY A 173 -4.63 -6.49 -30.50
C GLY A 173 -5.30 -7.81 -30.11
N GLU A 174 -6.46 -7.72 -29.44
CA GLU A 174 -7.35 -8.83 -29.05
C GLU A 174 -6.65 -10.19 -28.83
N ALA A 175 -5.72 -10.22 -27.88
CA ALA A 175 -4.95 -11.40 -27.56
C ALA A 175 -5.45 -12.03 -26.24
N PHE A 176 -5.39 -13.36 -26.22
CA PHE A 176 -5.77 -14.15 -25.06
C PHE A 176 -4.71 -13.97 -23.98
N THR A 177 -5.15 -13.54 -22.80
CA THR A 177 -4.36 -13.66 -21.58
C THR A 177 -5.13 -14.48 -20.55
N VAL A 178 -4.38 -15.10 -19.67
CA VAL A 178 -4.90 -15.87 -18.55
C VAL A 178 -4.13 -15.54 -17.28
N GLY A 179 -4.83 -15.29 -16.19
CA GLY A 179 -4.25 -15.25 -14.84
C GLY A 179 -4.77 -16.45 -14.05
N LEU A 180 -3.97 -16.92 -13.08
CA LEU A 180 -4.38 -17.97 -12.14
C LEU A 180 -4.34 -17.42 -10.73
N GLU A 181 -5.37 -17.78 -9.96
CA GLU A 181 -5.29 -17.78 -8.50
C GLU A 181 -4.92 -19.21 -8.08
N ILE A 182 -3.78 -19.33 -7.41
CA ILE A 182 -3.25 -20.59 -6.88
C ILE A 182 -3.45 -20.54 -5.37
N GLU A 183 -4.37 -21.35 -4.87
CA GLU A 183 -4.64 -21.46 -3.44
C GLU A 183 -3.83 -22.62 -2.86
N ILE A 184 -3.09 -22.37 -1.78
CA ILE A 184 -2.33 -23.40 -1.07
C ILE A 184 -2.73 -23.40 0.39
N ASP A 185 -3.20 -24.56 0.86
CA ASP A 185 -3.61 -24.74 2.25
C ASP A 185 -2.43 -25.03 3.19
N GLY A 186 -2.48 -24.43 4.39
CA GLY A 186 -1.54 -24.71 5.46
C GLY A 186 -0.12 -24.18 5.20
N VAL A 187 0.81 -24.51 6.10
CA VAL A 187 2.19 -24.05 6.05
C VAL A 187 2.95 -24.70 4.88
N HIS A 188 3.61 -23.88 4.07
CA HIS A 188 4.41 -24.29 2.92
C HIS A 188 5.59 -23.33 2.72
N ASP A 189 6.61 -23.77 1.96
CA ASP A 189 7.69 -22.86 1.53
C ASP A 189 7.13 -21.86 0.53
N ARG A 190 7.29 -20.58 0.86
CA ARG A 190 6.70 -19.47 0.10
C ARG A 190 7.73 -18.76 -0.75
N HIS A 191 9.01 -18.82 -0.38
CA HIS A 191 10.03 -17.99 -0.99
C HIS A 191 10.15 -18.29 -2.48
N GLU A 192 10.16 -19.57 -2.88
CA GLU A 192 10.23 -19.94 -4.29
C GLU A 192 9.01 -19.48 -5.10
N ILE A 193 7.82 -19.42 -4.49
CA ILE A 193 6.58 -19.00 -5.16
C ILE A 193 6.51 -17.48 -5.23
N GLN A 194 6.72 -16.79 -4.10
CA GLN A 194 6.66 -15.32 -3.97
C GLN A 194 7.67 -14.61 -4.87
N GLU A 195 8.87 -15.19 -5.02
CA GLU A 195 9.92 -14.66 -5.90
C GLU A 195 9.80 -15.14 -7.35
N HIS A 196 8.83 -16.00 -7.67
CA HIS A 196 8.66 -16.45 -9.04
C HIS A 196 8.16 -15.30 -9.91
N HIS A 197 8.85 -15.06 -11.04
CA HIS A 197 8.54 -13.97 -11.97
C HIS A 197 7.14 -14.00 -12.62
N LEU A 198 6.36 -15.06 -12.40
CA LEU A 198 4.96 -15.16 -12.81
C LEU A 198 3.98 -14.83 -11.69
N ILE A 199 4.43 -14.60 -10.45
CA ILE A 199 3.58 -14.17 -9.34
C ILE A 199 3.57 -12.64 -9.28
N ALA A 200 2.38 -12.06 -9.18
CA ALA A 200 2.14 -10.63 -9.15
C ALA A 200 1.74 -10.12 -7.77
N ALA A 201 1.13 -10.99 -6.96
CA ALA A 201 0.66 -10.73 -5.62
C ALA A 201 0.42 -12.04 -4.88
N TRP A 202 0.25 -11.93 -3.57
CA TRP A 202 -0.21 -13.01 -2.72
C TRP A 202 -0.98 -12.43 -1.54
N SER A 203 -1.87 -13.22 -0.94
CA SER A 203 -2.65 -12.81 0.21
C SER A 203 -2.92 -13.95 1.17
N ARG A 204 -3.16 -13.60 2.44
CA ARG A 204 -3.60 -14.51 3.51
C ARG A 204 -5.02 -14.17 3.96
N ASP A 205 -5.85 -13.68 3.05
CA ASP A 205 -7.16 -13.02 3.33
C ASP A 205 -8.18 -13.84 4.15
N GLY A 206 -7.85 -15.08 4.52
CA GLY A 206 -8.63 -15.94 5.39
C GLY A 206 -9.73 -16.70 4.66
N SER A 207 -9.79 -16.63 3.32
CA SER A 207 -10.64 -17.49 2.49
C SER A 207 -10.36 -18.98 2.74
N LEU A 208 -9.10 -19.30 3.04
CA LEU A 208 -8.61 -20.61 3.41
C LEU A 208 -8.57 -20.75 4.93
N HIS A 209 -9.27 -21.76 5.46
CA HIS A 209 -9.54 -21.89 6.90
C HIS A 209 -8.35 -22.40 7.75
N ASN A 210 -7.21 -22.73 7.14
CA ASN A 210 -6.05 -23.28 7.83
C ASN A 210 -4.98 -22.21 8.09
N GLY A 211 -4.41 -22.22 9.31
CA GLY A 211 -3.27 -21.37 9.64
C GLY A 211 -2.07 -21.66 8.72
N GLY A 212 -1.54 -20.61 8.10
CA GLY A 212 -0.42 -20.71 7.16
C GLY A 212 -0.81 -20.79 5.69
N SER A 213 -2.11 -20.92 5.37
CA SER A 213 -2.60 -20.86 3.98
C SER A 213 -2.27 -19.53 3.29
N CYS A 214 -2.18 -19.57 1.96
CA CYS A 214 -1.92 -18.40 1.14
C CYS A 214 -2.53 -18.56 -0.26
N GLU A 215 -3.08 -17.48 -0.79
CA GLU A 215 -3.48 -17.36 -2.19
C GLU A 215 -2.40 -16.61 -2.96
N TYR A 216 -2.07 -17.09 -4.17
CA TYR A 216 -1.08 -16.46 -5.04
C TYR A 216 -1.74 -16.08 -6.36
N GLN A 217 -1.57 -14.83 -6.76
CA GLN A 217 -2.09 -14.32 -8.01
C GLN A 217 -0.97 -14.22 -9.03
N THR A 218 -1.16 -14.83 -10.20
CA THR A 218 -0.17 -14.71 -11.26
C THR A 218 -0.23 -13.34 -11.96
N GLN A 219 0.87 -12.97 -12.61
CA GLN A 219 0.86 -12.00 -13.71
C GLN A 219 -0.17 -12.43 -14.77
N PRO A 220 -0.73 -11.51 -15.57
CA PRO A 220 -1.42 -11.88 -16.79
C PRO A 220 -0.42 -12.61 -17.70
N MET A 221 -0.74 -13.84 -18.04
CA MET A 221 0.12 -14.72 -18.84
C MET A 221 -0.41 -14.83 -20.27
N THR A 222 0.51 -15.13 -21.20
CA THR A 222 0.18 -15.57 -22.55
C THR A 222 0.47 -17.06 -22.70
N MET A 223 0.15 -17.63 -23.87
CA MET A 223 0.53 -19.02 -24.17
C MET A 223 2.05 -19.28 -24.13
N HIS A 224 2.90 -18.25 -24.14
CA HIS A 224 4.35 -18.41 -24.00
C HIS A 224 4.76 -18.83 -22.59
N ASP A 225 3.98 -18.43 -21.58
CA ASP A 225 4.28 -18.68 -20.17
C ASP A 225 3.77 -20.06 -19.71
N LEU A 226 3.07 -20.80 -20.59
CA LEU A 226 2.39 -22.06 -20.25
C LEU A 226 3.32 -23.12 -19.65
N HIS A 227 4.51 -23.25 -20.21
CA HIS A 227 5.51 -24.20 -19.70
C HIS A 227 6.01 -23.78 -18.31
N ASP A 228 6.28 -22.50 -18.12
CA ASP A 228 6.87 -21.99 -16.88
C ASP A 228 5.86 -22.03 -15.73
N ILE A 229 4.58 -21.73 -15.98
CA ILE A 229 3.54 -21.87 -14.96
C ILE A 229 3.27 -23.34 -14.62
N THR A 230 3.31 -24.24 -15.61
CA THR A 230 3.15 -25.68 -15.35
C THR A 230 4.27 -26.17 -14.44
N ARG A 231 5.52 -25.76 -14.69
CA ARG A 231 6.66 -26.10 -13.85
C ARG A 231 6.57 -25.52 -12.44
N LEU A 232 6.07 -24.29 -12.28
CA LEU A 232 5.82 -23.73 -10.95
C LEU A 232 4.77 -24.56 -10.20
N VAL A 233 3.71 -24.98 -10.88
CA VAL A 233 2.66 -25.81 -10.26
C VAL A 233 3.17 -27.22 -9.92
N GLU A 234 4.08 -27.79 -10.72
CA GLU A 234 4.76 -29.06 -10.42
C GLU A 234 5.57 -29.03 -9.10
N THR A 235 6.06 -27.86 -8.66
CA THR A 235 6.82 -27.73 -7.42
C THR A 235 5.94 -27.57 -6.18
N ILE A 236 4.65 -27.32 -6.35
CA ILE A 236 3.72 -27.09 -5.24
C ILE A 236 3.26 -28.46 -4.69
N PRO A 237 3.49 -28.78 -3.40
CA PRO A 237 3.04 -30.03 -2.82
C PRO A 237 1.51 -30.10 -2.76
N ASP A 238 0.96 -31.32 -2.71
CA ASP A 238 -0.44 -31.50 -2.36
C ASP A 238 -0.62 -31.35 -0.85
N HIS A 239 -1.31 -30.29 -0.45
CA HIS A 239 -1.49 -29.93 0.95
C HIS A 239 -2.82 -30.40 1.58
N ALA A 240 -3.62 -31.22 0.88
CA ALA A 240 -4.89 -31.81 1.36
C ALA A 240 -5.81 -30.79 2.08
N GLY A 241 -6.81 -30.26 1.39
CA GLY A 241 -7.70 -29.26 2.00
C GLY A 241 -8.78 -28.70 1.09
N ASN A 242 -9.21 -27.48 1.41
CA ASN A 242 -10.23 -26.72 0.70
C ASN A 242 -9.69 -25.94 -0.50
N ALA A 243 -8.36 -25.88 -0.66
CA ALA A 243 -7.67 -25.22 -1.76
C ALA A 243 -8.34 -25.49 -3.11
N GLY A 244 -8.60 -24.41 -3.82
CA GLY A 244 -9.08 -24.38 -5.19
C GLY A 244 -8.10 -23.75 -6.15
N GLY A 245 -8.64 -23.44 -7.32
CA GLY A 245 -7.94 -22.66 -8.32
C GLY A 245 -8.95 -21.85 -9.10
N HIS A 246 -8.64 -20.59 -9.34
CA HIS A 246 -9.43 -19.76 -10.23
C HIS A 246 -8.61 -19.42 -11.48
N MET A 247 -9.30 -19.29 -12.60
CA MET A 247 -8.70 -18.90 -13.86
C MET A 247 -9.38 -17.64 -14.38
N HIS A 248 -8.62 -16.56 -14.45
CA HIS A 248 -9.05 -15.26 -14.97
C HIS A 248 -8.73 -15.16 -16.44
N ILE A 249 -9.74 -15.16 -17.30
CA ILE A 249 -9.56 -15.16 -18.75
C ILE A 249 -9.85 -13.76 -19.29
N SER A 250 -8.98 -13.21 -20.14
CA SER A 250 -9.20 -11.88 -20.70
C SER A 250 -10.57 -11.71 -21.37
N ARG A 251 -11.23 -10.59 -21.13
CA ARG A 251 -12.56 -10.32 -21.67
C ARG A 251 -12.45 -9.54 -22.97
N THR A 252 -13.21 -10.00 -23.97
CA THR A 252 -13.60 -9.18 -25.12
C THR A 252 -15.10 -8.90 -25.02
N PRO A 253 -15.67 -7.96 -25.79
CA PRO A 253 -17.13 -7.75 -25.81
C PRO A 253 -17.95 -9.00 -26.20
N ARG A 254 -17.30 -10.06 -26.70
CA ARG A 254 -17.93 -11.34 -27.09
C ARG A 254 -17.74 -12.46 -26.06
N GLN A 255 -16.93 -12.24 -25.02
CA GLN A 255 -16.84 -13.12 -23.85
C GLN A 255 -17.92 -12.71 -22.86
N THR A 256 -18.93 -13.55 -22.67
CA THR A 256 -20.04 -13.31 -21.75
C THR A 256 -20.17 -14.51 -20.82
N ALA A 257 -20.48 -14.33 -19.54
CA ALA A 257 -20.59 -15.45 -18.61
C ALA A 257 -21.54 -16.56 -19.09
N GLY A 258 -22.68 -16.20 -19.71
CA GLY A 258 -23.60 -17.20 -20.28
C GLY A 258 -22.98 -18.11 -21.35
N ARG A 259 -22.02 -17.63 -22.14
CA ARG A 259 -21.28 -18.46 -23.11
C ARG A 259 -20.33 -19.42 -22.41
N TRP A 260 -19.63 -18.95 -21.38
CA TRP A 260 -18.74 -19.77 -20.56
C TRP A 260 -19.50 -20.81 -19.73
N TYR A 261 -20.70 -20.47 -19.24
CA TYR A 261 -21.61 -21.43 -18.62
C TYR A 261 -21.91 -22.59 -19.57
N TRP A 262 -22.31 -22.31 -20.82
CA TRP A 262 -22.58 -23.37 -21.80
C TRP A 262 -21.32 -24.11 -22.25
N ALA A 263 -20.16 -23.48 -22.18
CA ALA A 263 -18.88 -24.15 -22.42
C ALA A 263 -18.62 -25.21 -21.34
N LEU A 264 -18.71 -24.84 -20.06
CA LEU A 264 -18.55 -25.76 -18.93
C LEU A 264 -19.63 -26.85 -18.96
N LYS A 265 -20.90 -26.47 -19.14
CA LYS A 265 -22.04 -27.41 -19.21
C LYS A 265 -21.91 -28.42 -20.35
N GLY A 266 -21.13 -28.11 -21.38
CA GLY A 266 -20.88 -28.98 -22.52
C GLY A 266 -19.97 -30.16 -22.23
N LEU A 267 -19.12 -30.06 -21.20
CA LEU A 267 -18.22 -31.11 -20.76
C LEU A 267 -19.00 -32.20 -20.01
N THR A 268 -18.60 -33.45 -20.21
CA THR A 268 -19.01 -34.54 -19.31
C THR A 268 -18.18 -34.51 -18.03
N ASP A 269 -18.65 -35.16 -16.97
CA ASP A 269 -17.96 -35.21 -15.68
C ASP A 269 -16.50 -35.70 -15.82
N ASN A 270 -16.26 -36.72 -16.64
CA ASN A 270 -14.91 -37.22 -16.92
C ASN A 270 -14.04 -36.19 -17.66
N GLN A 271 -14.63 -35.44 -18.60
CA GLN A 271 -13.90 -34.41 -19.33
C GLN A 271 -13.57 -33.22 -18.42
N ALA A 272 -14.52 -32.80 -17.58
CA ALA A 272 -14.30 -31.77 -16.57
C ALA A 272 -13.19 -32.19 -15.59
N ALA A 273 -13.26 -33.42 -15.05
CA ALA A 273 -12.25 -33.96 -14.14
C ALA A 273 -10.84 -34.00 -14.77
N SER A 274 -10.73 -34.34 -16.06
CA SER A 274 -9.43 -34.34 -16.76
C SER A 274 -8.82 -32.95 -17.00
N LEU A 275 -9.58 -31.87 -16.73
CA LEU A 275 -9.11 -30.48 -16.76
C LEU A 275 -9.01 -29.89 -15.34
N ASN A 276 -8.98 -30.73 -14.31
CA ASN A 276 -9.03 -30.34 -12.89
C ASN A 276 -10.30 -29.56 -12.50
N MET A 277 -11.44 -29.76 -13.18
CA MET A 277 -12.67 -29.01 -12.88
C MET A 277 -13.61 -29.78 -11.95
N ARG A 278 -14.15 -29.10 -10.94
CA ARG A 278 -15.00 -29.62 -9.85
C ARG A 278 -16.49 -29.29 -9.97
N HIS A 279 -16.93 -28.50 -10.96
CA HIS A 279 -18.34 -28.12 -11.09
C HIS A 279 -19.29 -29.32 -11.37
N ALA A 280 -18.74 -30.47 -11.77
CA ALA A 280 -19.49 -31.69 -12.03
C ALA A 280 -19.66 -32.60 -10.80
N THR A 281 -18.91 -32.37 -9.72
CA THR A 281 -18.82 -33.30 -8.57
C THR A 281 -19.66 -32.87 -7.36
N GLY A 282 -20.52 -31.86 -7.49
CA GLY A 282 -21.39 -31.38 -6.39
C GLY A 282 -20.64 -30.63 -5.29
N CYS A 283 -19.48 -30.06 -5.60
CA CYS A 283 -18.72 -29.21 -4.68
C CYS A 283 -19.53 -27.94 -4.32
N HIS A 284 -19.66 -27.65 -3.02
CA HIS A 284 -20.42 -26.49 -2.54
C HIS A 284 -19.83 -25.12 -2.93
N TRP A 285 -18.54 -25.08 -3.26
CA TRP A 285 -17.82 -23.84 -3.60
C TRP A 285 -18.00 -23.38 -5.06
N CYS A 286 -18.50 -24.24 -5.96
CA CYS A 286 -18.41 -24.00 -7.41
C CYS A 286 -19.70 -24.40 -8.17
N HIS A 287 -20.84 -23.81 -7.84
CA HIS A 287 -22.10 -24.16 -8.47
C HIS A 287 -22.19 -23.66 -9.91
N LEU A 288 -22.36 -24.58 -10.87
CA LEU A 288 -22.64 -24.22 -12.26
C LEU A 288 -24.14 -24.00 -12.46
N THR A 289 -24.60 -22.79 -12.14
CA THR A 289 -26.02 -22.41 -12.25
C THR A 289 -26.22 -21.34 -13.33
N HIS A 290 -27.17 -21.58 -14.24
CA HIS A 290 -27.46 -20.63 -15.31
C HIS A 290 -28.05 -19.33 -14.72
N LEU A 291 -27.59 -18.18 -15.22
CA LEU A 291 -27.96 -16.83 -14.75
C LEU A 291 -27.50 -16.45 -13.33
N GLN A 292 -26.63 -17.26 -12.72
CA GLN A 292 -25.97 -16.92 -11.45
C GLN A 292 -24.47 -16.76 -11.71
N TYR A 293 -24.06 -15.56 -12.10
CA TYR A 293 -22.68 -15.27 -12.52
C TYR A 293 -21.95 -14.28 -11.59
N HIS A 294 -22.40 -14.16 -10.35
CA HIS A 294 -21.87 -13.17 -9.41
C HIS A 294 -21.69 -13.81 -8.04
N GLY A 295 -20.75 -13.29 -7.25
CA GLY A 295 -20.50 -13.73 -5.88
C GLY A 295 -19.56 -14.93 -5.76
N LYS A 296 -19.44 -15.43 -4.51
CA LYS A 296 -18.33 -16.32 -4.11
C LYS A 296 -18.46 -17.79 -4.53
N ASP A 297 -19.67 -18.27 -4.77
CA ASP A 297 -19.92 -19.72 -4.92
C ASP A 297 -20.33 -20.12 -6.35
N THR A 298 -20.04 -19.28 -7.35
CA THR A 298 -20.38 -19.56 -8.77
C THR A 298 -19.20 -20.12 -9.54
N ALA A 299 -19.44 -21.10 -10.42
CA ALA A 299 -18.42 -21.63 -11.31
C ALA A 299 -17.96 -20.64 -12.40
N VAL A 300 -18.79 -19.66 -12.75
CA VAL A 300 -18.47 -18.60 -13.73
C VAL A 300 -18.82 -17.25 -13.13
N ASN A 301 -17.82 -16.43 -12.83
CA ASN A 301 -18.00 -15.12 -12.26
C ASN A 301 -17.75 -14.01 -13.32
N ASP A 302 -18.67 -13.05 -13.36
CA ASP A 302 -18.77 -11.93 -14.32
C ASP A 302 -18.56 -10.56 -13.62
N ASP A 303 -18.12 -10.56 -12.36
CA ASP A 303 -17.94 -9.34 -11.53
C ASP A 303 -16.73 -8.50 -12.01
N HIS A 304 -15.74 -9.13 -12.63
CA HIS A 304 -14.53 -8.46 -13.10
C HIS A 304 -14.76 -7.77 -14.45
N GLU A 305 -14.50 -6.46 -14.54
CA GLU A 305 -14.74 -5.69 -15.76
C GLU A 305 -13.95 -6.22 -16.97
N THR A 306 -12.71 -6.68 -16.74
CA THR A 306 -11.74 -7.00 -17.80
C THR A 306 -11.48 -8.50 -17.97
N THR A 307 -12.02 -9.36 -17.11
CA THR A 307 -11.84 -10.82 -17.17
C THR A 307 -13.15 -11.57 -16.99
N ILE A 308 -13.21 -12.82 -17.43
CA ILE A 308 -14.21 -13.79 -16.95
C ILE A 308 -13.45 -14.73 -16.04
N GLU A 309 -13.94 -14.91 -14.82
CA GLU A 309 -13.33 -15.77 -13.84
C GLU A 309 -14.02 -17.13 -13.83
N LEU A 310 -13.23 -18.19 -14.02
CA LEU A 310 -13.69 -19.57 -13.91
C LEU A 310 -13.21 -20.12 -12.58
N ARG A 311 -14.15 -20.33 -11.66
CA ARG A 311 -13.85 -20.75 -10.27
C ARG A 311 -14.01 -22.24 -10.04
N THR A 312 -14.03 -23.00 -11.12
CA THR A 312 -14.37 -24.42 -11.08
C THR A 312 -13.18 -25.31 -10.73
N PHE A 313 -11.94 -24.80 -10.70
CA PHE A 313 -10.79 -25.69 -10.67
C PHE A 313 -10.51 -26.21 -9.25
N GLY A 314 -9.93 -27.40 -9.20
CA GLY A 314 -9.26 -27.94 -8.02
C GLY A 314 -7.97 -27.18 -7.73
N ALA A 315 -7.34 -27.54 -6.61
CA ALA A 315 -6.01 -27.04 -6.28
C ALA A 315 -5.05 -27.26 -7.45
N TRP A 316 -4.21 -26.26 -7.73
CA TRP A 316 -3.10 -26.36 -8.65
C TRP A 316 -1.85 -26.78 -7.88
N ASN A 317 -1.46 -28.04 -8.00
CA ASN A 317 -0.29 -28.61 -7.33
C ASN A 317 0.36 -29.71 -8.18
N ALA A 318 1.39 -30.37 -7.65
CA ALA A 318 2.13 -31.42 -8.33
C ALA A 318 1.27 -32.57 -8.88
N ASN A 319 0.12 -32.86 -8.26
CA ASN A 319 -0.80 -33.91 -8.70
C ASN A 319 -1.75 -33.47 -9.83
N THR A 320 -1.87 -32.17 -10.08
CA THR A 320 -2.77 -31.58 -11.10
C THR A 320 -2.04 -30.76 -12.16
N ALA A 321 -0.71 -30.65 -12.07
CA ALA A 321 0.10 -29.85 -12.97
C ALA A 321 0.01 -30.31 -14.44
N ASP A 322 -0.07 -31.62 -14.68
CA ASP A 322 -0.23 -32.20 -16.02
C ASP A 322 -1.58 -31.83 -16.67
N GLN A 323 -2.59 -31.50 -15.86
CA GLN A 323 -3.91 -31.05 -16.33
C GLN A 323 -3.98 -29.55 -16.60
N LEU A 324 -3.11 -28.74 -15.97
CA LEU A 324 -3.13 -27.28 -16.11
C LEU A 324 -2.93 -26.83 -17.56
N ALA A 325 -1.95 -27.44 -18.25
CA ALA A 325 -1.69 -27.13 -19.64
C ALA A 325 -2.91 -27.43 -20.53
N ALA A 326 -3.59 -28.54 -20.29
CA ALA A 326 -4.82 -28.90 -21.00
C ALA A 326 -5.97 -27.92 -20.68
N ALA A 327 -6.13 -27.51 -19.42
CA ALA A 327 -7.14 -26.55 -18.99
C ALA A 327 -6.97 -25.18 -19.69
N ILE A 328 -5.74 -24.65 -19.71
CA ILE A 328 -5.44 -23.38 -20.38
C ILE A 328 -5.64 -23.48 -21.90
N ASN A 329 -5.23 -24.59 -22.53
CA ASN A 329 -5.46 -24.80 -23.96
C ASN A 329 -6.95 -24.91 -24.31
N TRP A 330 -7.75 -25.60 -23.48
CA TRP A 330 -9.20 -25.64 -23.64
C TRP A 330 -9.80 -24.23 -23.53
N ALA A 331 -9.40 -23.47 -22.50
CA ALA A 331 -9.86 -22.10 -22.29
C ALA A 331 -9.49 -21.20 -23.48
N HIS A 332 -8.26 -21.30 -24.00
CA HIS A 332 -7.80 -20.56 -25.17
C HIS A 332 -8.63 -20.88 -26.42
N GLY A 333 -8.91 -22.17 -26.65
CA GLY A 333 -9.74 -22.63 -27.77
C GLY A 333 -11.16 -22.07 -27.71
N MET A 334 -11.80 -22.15 -26.54
CA MET A 334 -13.13 -21.57 -26.31
C MET A 334 -13.13 -20.05 -26.43
N TRP A 335 -12.11 -19.39 -25.91
CA TRP A 335 -11.95 -17.95 -26.01
C TRP A 335 -11.87 -17.51 -27.48
N ARG A 336 -11.05 -18.19 -28.30
CA ARG A 336 -10.94 -17.91 -29.75
C ARG A 336 -12.23 -18.21 -30.48
N PHE A 337 -12.94 -19.27 -30.10
CA PHE A 337 -14.25 -19.57 -30.65
C PHE A 337 -15.24 -18.43 -30.39
N PHE A 338 -15.35 -17.95 -29.15
CA PHE A 338 -16.24 -16.83 -28.82
C PHE A 338 -15.81 -15.51 -29.46
N GLN A 339 -14.51 -15.24 -29.55
CA GLN A 339 -13.98 -14.06 -30.24
C GLN A 339 -14.46 -14.01 -31.70
N LYS A 340 -14.49 -15.15 -32.41
CA LYS A 340 -14.87 -15.18 -33.82
C LYS A 340 -16.37 -15.01 -34.06
N HIS A 341 -17.21 -15.21 -33.05
CA HIS A 341 -18.67 -15.29 -33.23
C HIS A 341 -19.40 -14.14 -32.52
N PRO A 342 -20.14 -13.28 -33.25
CA PRO A 342 -20.93 -12.19 -32.68
C PRO A 342 -21.92 -12.66 -31.61
N ARG A 343 -22.26 -11.78 -30.67
CA ARG A 343 -23.28 -12.09 -29.64
C ARG A 343 -24.60 -12.49 -30.31
N GLY A 344 -25.27 -13.50 -29.78
CA GLY A 344 -26.53 -14.03 -30.32
C GLY A 344 -26.40 -14.96 -31.53
N SER A 345 -25.22 -15.12 -32.14
CA SER A 345 -25.06 -15.96 -33.35
C SER A 345 -24.89 -17.46 -33.08
N LEU A 346 -24.63 -17.84 -31.83
CA LEU A 346 -24.33 -19.22 -31.45
C LEU A 346 -25.52 -19.84 -30.72
N LYS A 347 -25.89 -21.07 -31.10
CA LYS A 347 -26.84 -21.87 -30.30
C LYS A 347 -26.08 -22.53 -29.16
N THR A 348 -26.75 -22.74 -28.03
CA THR A 348 -26.18 -23.38 -26.83
C THR A 348 -25.57 -24.75 -27.16
N ARG A 349 -26.26 -25.55 -27.98
CA ARG A 349 -25.76 -26.86 -28.46
C ARG A 349 -24.43 -26.76 -29.22
N ASP A 350 -24.21 -25.68 -29.96
CA ASP A 350 -23.00 -25.49 -30.78
C ASP A 350 -21.83 -25.08 -29.88
N ILE A 351 -22.09 -24.30 -28.82
CA ILE A 351 -21.11 -23.98 -27.77
C ILE A 351 -20.69 -25.26 -27.04
N MET A 352 -21.66 -26.04 -26.59
CA MET A 352 -21.40 -27.30 -25.87
C MET A 352 -20.63 -28.30 -26.73
N ALA A 353 -20.99 -28.45 -28.01
CA ALA A 353 -20.29 -29.33 -28.95
C ALA A 353 -18.85 -28.86 -29.17
N THR A 354 -18.65 -27.56 -29.40
CA THR A 354 -17.31 -26.98 -29.55
C THR A 354 -16.46 -27.18 -28.29
N SER A 355 -17.05 -27.03 -27.10
CA SER A 355 -16.33 -27.27 -25.83
C SER A 355 -15.77 -28.68 -25.74
N ARG A 356 -16.55 -29.71 -26.11
CA ARG A 356 -16.06 -31.09 -26.18
C ARG A 356 -14.95 -31.28 -27.21
N THR A 357 -15.05 -30.62 -28.36
CA THR A 357 -14.00 -30.65 -29.39
C THR A 357 -12.71 -29.98 -28.89
N MET A 358 -12.81 -28.82 -28.23
CA MET A 358 -11.66 -28.13 -27.67
C MET A 358 -11.03 -28.93 -26.53
N HIS A 359 -11.83 -29.63 -25.73
CA HIS A 359 -11.34 -30.57 -24.72
C HIS A 359 -10.52 -31.67 -25.37
N ALA A 360 -11.07 -32.36 -26.38
CA ALA A 360 -10.36 -33.42 -27.09
C ALA A 360 -9.03 -32.92 -27.69
N ASN A 361 -9.02 -31.73 -28.28
CA ASN A 361 -7.79 -31.14 -28.83
C ASN A 361 -6.75 -30.78 -27.77
N ALA A 362 -7.18 -30.40 -26.56
CA ALA A 362 -6.32 -29.99 -25.46
C ALA A 362 -5.74 -31.19 -24.70
N THR A 363 -6.46 -32.30 -24.60
CA THR A 363 -6.03 -33.50 -23.85
C THR A 363 -5.41 -34.57 -24.72
N GLN A 364 -5.54 -34.49 -26.05
CA GLN A 364 -4.85 -35.43 -26.94
C GLN A 364 -3.38 -35.03 -27.11
N PRO A 365 -2.44 -35.99 -27.04
CA PRO A 365 -1.05 -35.73 -27.41
C PRO A 365 -1.00 -35.34 -28.88
N GLN A 366 -0.83 -34.05 -29.14
CA GLN A 366 -0.55 -33.55 -30.49
C GLN A 366 0.76 -34.20 -30.95
N PRO A 367 0.82 -34.79 -32.17
CA PRO A 367 2.09 -35.22 -32.72
C PRO A 367 2.99 -33.99 -32.89
N GLN A 368 3.89 -33.79 -31.93
CA GLN A 368 4.80 -32.65 -31.95
C GLN A 368 5.71 -32.78 -33.17
N SER A 369 5.65 -31.78 -34.06
CA SER A 369 6.61 -31.64 -35.13
C SER A 369 8.02 -31.51 -34.56
N LEU A 370 9.03 -31.94 -35.32
CA LEU A 370 10.43 -31.85 -34.89
C LEU A 370 10.81 -30.41 -34.49
N THR A 371 10.25 -29.42 -35.18
CA THR A 371 10.39 -27.99 -34.91
C THR A 371 9.82 -27.57 -33.56
N MET A 372 8.66 -28.09 -33.15
CA MET A 372 8.10 -27.81 -31.82
C MET A 372 8.94 -28.42 -30.70
N ARG A 373 9.47 -29.64 -30.88
CA ARG A 373 10.37 -30.26 -29.90
C ARG A 373 11.68 -29.50 -29.72
N LEU A 374 12.22 -28.97 -30.81
CA LEU A 374 13.43 -28.13 -30.80
C LEU A 374 13.17 -26.79 -30.12
N ALA A 375 12.00 -26.17 -30.36
CA ALA A 375 11.60 -24.93 -29.69
C ALA A 375 11.39 -25.14 -28.18
N ASP A 376 10.72 -26.22 -27.79
CA ASP A 376 10.50 -26.59 -26.38
C ASP A 376 11.83 -26.84 -25.66
N ARG A 377 12.74 -27.61 -26.28
CA ARG A 377 14.10 -27.82 -25.74
C ARG A 377 14.88 -26.51 -25.60
N LYS A 378 14.74 -25.59 -26.56
CA LYS A 378 15.40 -24.27 -26.52
C LYS A 378 14.82 -23.41 -25.39
N ASN A 379 13.49 -23.36 -25.26
CA ASN A 379 12.81 -22.63 -24.19
C ASN A 379 13.21 -23.18 -22.81
N ARG A 380 13.30 -24.51 -22.67
CA ARG A 380 13.78 -25.16 -21.44
C ARG A 380 15.20 -24.74 -21.07
N GLN A 381 16.12 -24.72 -22.04
CA GLN A 381 17.49 -24.25 -21.81
C GLN A 381 17.54 -22.77 -21.46
N GLU A 382 16.68 -21.95 -22.05
CA GLU A 382 16.62 -20.51 -21.78
C GLU A 382 16.05 -20.22 -20.38
N TYR A 383 15.01 -20.96 -19.98
CA TYR A 383 14.47 -20.92 -18.62
C TYR A 383 15.53 -21.35 -17.59
N GLU A 384 16.20 -22.48 -17.80
CA GLU A 384 17.27 -22.95 -16.90
C GLU A 384 18.38 -21.89 -16.74
N ARG A 385 18.78 -21.23 -17.83
CA ARG A 385 19.74 -20.11 -17.77
C ARG A 385 19.22 -18.90 -17.00
N ARG A 386 17.93 -18.54 -17.15
CA ARG A 386 17.30 -17.43 -16.42
C ARG A 386 17.28 -17.71 -14.92
N ILE A 387 16.86 -18.91 -14.52
CA ILE A 387 16.87 -19.35 -13.12
C ILE A 387 18.30 -19.36 -12.56
N ASP A 388 19.27 -19.88 -13.30
CA ASP A 388 20.68 -19.89 -12.87
C ASP A 388 21.29 -18.48 -12.79
N ALA A 389 20.82 -17.53 -13.60
CA ALA A 389 21.22 -16.13 -13.52
C ALA A 389 20.67 -15.47 -12.25
N VAL A 390 19.38 -15.68 -11.94
CA VAL A 390 18.74 -15.18 -10.71
C VAL A 390 19.43 -15.77 -9.47
N ARG A 391 19.65 -17.09 -9.44
CA ARG A 391 20.37 -17.76 -8.34
C ARG A 391 21.78 -17.24 -8.12
N ARG A 392 22.50 -16.91 -9.20
CA ARG A 392 23.86 -16.32 -9.12
C ARG A 392 23.84 -14.88 -8.61
N ALA A 393 22.87 -14.07 -9.04
CA ALA A 393 22.70 -12.71 -8.54
C ALA A 393 22.42 -12.70 -7.03
N MET A 394 21.55 -13.61 -6.55
CA MET A 394 21.26 -13.76 -5.12
C MET A 394 22.48 -14.21 -4.31
N LYS A 395 23.29 -15.13 -4.83
CA LYS A 395 24.55 -15.55 -4.17
C LYS A 395 25.64 -14.47 -4.18
N GLY A 396 25.69 -13.63 -5.22
CA GLY A 396 26.64 -12.52 -5.31
C GLY A 396 26.38 -11.42 -4.27
N ASN A 397 25.11 -11.16 -3.96
CA ASN A 397 24.72 -10.19 -2.92
C ASN A 397 25.01 -10.68 -1.50
N GLN A 398 25.10 -12.00 -1.25
CA GLN A 398 25.49 -12.53 0.06
C GLN A 398 27.00 -12.42 0.36
N THR A 399 27.84 -12.19 -0.66
CA THR A 399 29.31 -12.12 -0.48
C THR A 399 29.89 -10.72 -0.25
N CYS A 400 29.06 -9.67 -0.22
CA CYS A 400 29.49 -8.29 0.08
C CYS A 400 29.17 -7.83 1.51
N ALA A 401 28.67 -8.71 2.38
CA ALA A 401 28.49 -8.46 3.79
C ALA A 401 29.54 -9.24 4.61
N PHE A 402 30.79 -8.80 4.57
CA PHE A 402 31.81 -9.07 5.58
C PHE A 402 32.75 -7.88 5.72
#